data_AF-A0A239A8X5-F1
#
_entry.id   AF-A0A239A8X5-F1
#
_cell.length_a   1.000
_cell.length_b   1.000
_cell.length_c   1.000
_cell.angle_alpha   90.00
_cell.angle_beta   90.00
_cell.angle_gamma   90.00
#
_symmetry.space_group_name_H-M   'P 1'
#
loop_
_entity.id
_entity.type
_entity.pdbx_description
1 polymer ?
#
loop_
_entity_poly.entity_id
_entity_poly.type
_entity_poly.pdbx_seq_one_letter_code
_entity_poly.pdbx_strand_id
1 'polypeptide(L)'
;MNDPWTNLSTSFIPQGVSADLIATIEGFSREDVDRYAVQSQQRAAAAWSGGYFEKSIVPVRDQNGAVVLDRDEHMRSESTVESLGALKPSF
;
A
#
# COMPACT_ATOMS: atom_id res chain seq x y z
N MET A 1 7.96 20.24 4.70
CA MET A 1 8.62 21.37 4.03
C MET A 1 7.66 22.54 4.10
N ASN A 2 7.77 23.37 5.14
CA ASN A 2 6.77 24.40 5.47
C ASN A 2 7.26 25.82 5.14
N ASP A 3 8.44 25.94 4.53
CA ASP A 3 8.96 27.22 4.06
C ASP A 3 8.23 27.65 2.78
N PRO A 4 7.52 28.79 2.76
CA PRO A 4 6.72 29.22 1.61
C PRO A 4 7.56 29.44 0.36
N TRP A 5 8.78 29.99 0.51
CA TRP A 5 9.65 30.31 -0.62
C TRP A 5 10.12 29.04 -1.34
N THR A 6 10.60 28.07 -0.57
CA THR A 6 11.04 26.77 -1.10
C THR A 6 9.88 26.05 -1.78
N ASN A 7 8.70 26.01 -1.15
CA ASN A 7 7.52 25.31 -1.68
C ASN A 7 7.08 25.86 -3.05
N LEU A 8 7.02 27.19 -3.19
CA LEU A 8 6.71 27.85 -4.46
C LEU A 8 7.79 27.58 -5.52
N SER A 9 9.07 27.67 -5.14
CA SER A 9 10.19 27.50 -6.08
C SER A 9 10.31 26.09 -6.64
N THR A 10 9.89 25.07 -5.88
CA THR A 10 9.97 23.66 -6.29
C THR A 10 8.66 23.12 -6.85
N SER A 11 7.58 23.92 -6.82
CA SER A 11 6.24 23.47 -7.20
C SER A 11 5.85 22.20 -6.44
N PHE A 12 6.04 22.19 -5.12
CA PHE A 12 5.78 21.02 -4.30
C PHE A 12 4.30 20.60 -4.37
N ILE A 13 4.06 19.33 -4.70
CA ILE A 13 2.73 18.73 -4.78
C ILE A 13 2.71 17.45 -3.93
N PRO A 14 1.61 17.16 -3.20
CA PRO A 14 1.46 15.89 -2.50
C PRO A 14 1.50 14.70 -3.47
N GLN A 15 2.23 13.65 -3.10
CA GLN A 15 2.44 12.47 -3.95
C GLN A 15 1.13 11.79 -4.43
N GLY A 16 0.05 11.84 -3.63
CA GLY A 16 -1.24 11.27 -4.02
C GLY A 16 -1.84 11.96 -5.24
N VAL A 17 -1.75 13.29 -5.30
CA VAL A 17 -2.20 14.09 -6.45
C VAL A 17 -1.35 13.79 -7.69
N SER A 18 -0.05 13.57 -7.52
CA SER A 18 0.82 13.16 -8.62
C SER A 18 0.47 11.76 -9.15
N ALA A 19 0.08 10.82 -8.28
CA ALA A 19 -0.37 9.49 -8.71
C ALA A 19 -1.69 9.56 -9.51
N ASP A 20 -2.65 10.37 -9.07
CA ASP A 20 -3.90 10.60 -9.81
C ASP A 20 -3.67 11.30 -11.16
N LEU A 21 -2.67 12.19 -11.23
CA LEU A 21 -2.27 12.81 -12.50
C LEU A 21 -1.69 11.78 -13.48
N ILE A 22 -0.84 10.86 -13.01
CA ILE A 22 -0.35 9.75 -13.85
C ILE A 22 -1.54 8.91 -14.36
N ALA A 23 -2.46 8.53 -13.48
CA ALA A 23 -3.65 7.78 -13.88
C ALA A 23 -4.50 8.54 -14.92
N THR A 24 -4.62 9.85 -14.77
CA THR A 24 -5.34 10.72 -15.71
C THR A 24 -4.66 10.79 -17.07
N ILE A 25 -3.32 10.96 -17.10
CA ILE A 25 -2.54 11.08 -18.34
C ILE A 25 -2.53 9.76 -19.10
N GLU A 26 -2.33 8.64 -18.39
CA GLU A 26 -2.20 7.31 -18.99
C GLU A 26 -3.55 6.61 -19.21
N GLY A 27 -4.64 7.19 -18.70
CA GLY A 27 -5.99 6.63 -18.85
C GLY A 27 -6.27 5.42 -17.97
N PHE A 28 -5.60 5.29 -16.82
CA PHE A 28 -5.91 4.24 -15.84
C PHE A 28 -7.21 4.56 -15.11
N SER A 29 -8.21 3.69 -15.27
CA SER A 29 -9.47 3.83 -14.56
C SER A 29 -9.35 3.41 -13.09
N ARG A 30 -10.36 3.76 -12.29
CA ARG A 30 -10.47 3.28 -10.89
C ARG A 30 -10.40 1.75 -10.81
N GLU A 31 -11.05 1.06 -11.73
CA GLU A 31 -11.06 -0.41 -11.73
C GLU A 31 -9.67 -0.98 -12.04
N ASP A 32 -8.87 -0.31 -12.88
CA ASP A 32 -7.51 -0.77 -13.21
C ASP A 32 -6.58 -0.71 -12.01
N VAL A 33 -6.61 0.39 -11.27
CA VAL A 33 -5.79 0.55 -10.06
C VAL A 33 -6.27 -0.35 -8.92
N ASP A 34 -7.59 -0.56 -8.78
CA ASP A 34 -8.16 -1.50 -7.80
C ASP A 34 -7.81 -2.95 -8.13
N ARG A 35 -7.82 -3.35 -9.42
CA ARG A 35 -7.38 -4.70 -9.85
C ARG A 35 -5.92 -4.96 -9.49
N TYR A 36 -5.06 -3.97 -9.66
CA TYR A 36 -3.66 -4.09 -9.25
C TYR A 36 -3.53 -4.27 -7.73
N ALA A 37 -4.28 -3.49 -6.94
CA ALA A 37 -4.30 -3.61 -5.49
C ALA A 37 -4.76 -5.01 -5.02
N VAL A 38 -5.84 -5.56 -5.59
CA VAL A 38 -6.31 -6.93 -5.31
C VAL A 38 -5.25 -7.97 -5.65
N GLN A 39 -4.62 -7.85 -6.83
CA GLN A 39 -3.55 -8.77 -7.23
C GLN A 39 -2.38 -8.74 -6.25
N SER A 40 -2.02 -7.56 -5.73
CA SER A 40 -0.98 -7.43 -4.71
C SER A 40 -1.35 -8.17 -3.42
N GLN A 41 -2.58 -8.01 -2.93
CA GLN A 41 -3.07 -8.70 -1.72
C GLN A 41 -3.05 -10.22 -1.88
N GLN A 42 -3.46 -10.73 -3.04
CA GLN A 42 -3.45 -12.16 -3.35
C GLN A 42 -2.02 -12.72 -3.41
N ARG A 43 -1.08 -11.99 -4.03
CA ARG A 43 0.33 -12.40 -4.10
C ARG A 43 0.98 -12.43 -2.72
N ALA A 44 0.71 -11.44 -1.88
CA ALA A 44 1.20 -11.41 -0.50
C ALA A 44 0.66 -12.61 0.30
N ALA A 45 -0.65 -12.88 0.21
CA ALA A 45 -1.27 -14.01 0.88
C ALA A 45 -0.67 -15.35 0.43
N ALA A 46 -0.46 -15.53 -0.87
CA ALA A 46 0.17 -16.72 -1.43
C ALA A 46 1.63 -16.90 -0.98
N ALA A 47 2.40 -15.82 -0.90
CA ALA A 47 3.80 -15.87 -0.43
C ALA A 47 3.89 -16.25 1.06
N TRP A 48 2.99 -15.70 1.88
CA TRP A 48 2.87 -16.07 3.30
C TRP A 48 2.43 -17.52 3.49
N SER A 49 1.39 -17.97 2.77
CA SER A 49 0.91 -19.37 2.86
C SER A 49 1.90 -20.37 2.29
N GLY A 50 2.71 -19.95 1.32
CA GLY A 50 3.77 -20.75 0.70
C GLY A 50 5.06 -20.82 1.53
N GLY A 51 5.15 -20.12 2.66
CA GLY A 51 6.33 -20.11 3.52
C GLY A 51 7.53 -19.33 2.97
N TYR A 52 7.32 -18.46 1.98
CA TYR A 52 8.43 -17.80 1.26
C TYR A 52 9.22 -16.86 2.17
N PHE A 53 8.58 -16.37 3.23
CA PHE A 53 9.15 -15.42 4.18
C PHE A 53 9.68 -16.06 5.47
N GLU A 54 9.51 -17.38 5.66
CA GLU A 54 9.89 -18.09 6.90
C GLU A 54 11.36 -17.92 7.29
N LYS A 55 12.24 -17.70 6.31
CA LYS A 55 13.69 -17.56 6.52
C LYS A 55 14.18 -16.11 6.64
N SER A 56 13.31 -15.13 6.40
CA SER A 56 13.72 -13.73 6.25
C SER A 56 12.99 -12.79 7.20
N ILE A 57 11.76 -13.11 7.61
CA ILE A 57 11.04 -12.33 8.61
C ILE A 57 11.48 -12.78 10.00
N VAL A 58 12.06 -11.85 10.75
CA VAL A 58 12.46 -12.06 12.15
C VAL A 58 11.37 -11.46 13.04
N PRO A 59 10.70 -12.27 13.88
CA PRO A 59 9.66 -11.78 14.78
C PRO A 59 10.15 -10.66 15.70
N VAL A 60 9.35 -9.61 15.81
CA VAL A 60 9.56 -8.56 16.82
C VAL A 60 9.19 -9.14 18.18
N ARG A 61 10.09 -8.98 19.16
CA ARG A 61 9.90 -9.44 20.53
C ARG A 61 10.07 -8.30 21.52
N ASP A 62 9.37 -8.40 22.64
CA ASP A 62 9.56 -7.49 23.76
C ASP A 62 10.84 -7.82 24.54
N GLN A 63 11.14 -7.01 25.56
CA GLN A 63 12.30 -7.19 26.44
C GLN A 63 12.30 -8.51 27.23
N ASN A 64 11.14 -9.17 27.37
CA ASN A 64 10.98 -10.45 28.05
C ASN A 64 11.03 -11.64 27.08
N GLY A 65 11.23 -11.38 25.78
CA GLY A 65 11.26 -12.39 24.72
C GLY A 65 9.90 -12.82 24.18
N ALA A 66 8.79 -12.22 24.61
CA ALA A 66 7.46 -12.50 24.09
C ALA A 66 7.31 -11.95 22.67
N VAL A 67 6.62 -12.69 21.79
CA VAL A 67 6.37 -12.25 20.41
C VAL A 67 5.35 -11.12 20.41
N VAL A 68 5.71 -9.98 19.83
CA VAL A 68 4.84 -8.81 19.63
C VAL A 68 4.19 -8.84 18.25
N LEU A 69 4.97 -9.16 17.22
CA LEU A 69 4.51 -9.28 15.83
C LEU A 69 5.44 -10.21 15.05
N ASP A 70 4.88 -11.18 14.34
CA ASP A 70 5.65 -12.16 13.55
C ASP A 70 5.18 -12.26 12.09
N ARG A 71 4.18 -11.46 11.69
CA ARG A 71 3.55 -11.46 10.36
C ARG A 71 3.16 -10.05 9.94
N ASP A 72 3.00 -9.85 8.63
CA ASP A 72 2.51 -8.59 8.08
C ASP A 72 1.02 -8.40 8.43
N GLU A 73 0.72 -7.52 9.40
CA GLU A 73 -0.64 -7.31 9.91
C GLU A 73 -1.56 -6.53 8.96
N HIS A 74 -0.99 -5.83 7.98
CA HIS A 74 -1.76 -4.96 7.08
C HIS A 74 -2.37 -5.71 5.88
N MET A 75 -2.03 -6.98 5.70
CA MET A 75 -2.54 -7.79 4.61
C MET A 75 -4.06 -8.00 4.76
N ARG A 76 -4.79 -7.83 3.66
CA ARG A 76 -6.24 -8.03 3.53
C ARG A 76 -6.51 -8.98 2.37
N SER A 77 -6.26 -10.26 2.61
CA SER A 77 -6.32 -11.33 1.60
C SER A 77 -7.68 -11.48 0.91
N GLU A 78 -8.73 -11.00 1.57
CA GLU A 78 -10.13 -11.01 1.16
C GLU A 78 -10.54 -9.79 0.32
N SER A 79 -9.60 -8.88 0.01
CA SER A 79 -9.87 -7.70 -0.80
C SER A 79 -10.41 -8.08 -2.19
N THR A 80 -11.53 -7.48 -2.58
CA THR A 80 -12.11 -7.60 -3.93
C THR A 80 -12.19 -6.24 -4.62
N VAL A 81 -12.28 -6.24 -5.96
CA VAL A 81 -12.39 -4.99 -6.73
C VAL A 81 -13.63 -4.21 -6.32
N GLU A 82 -14.73 -4.89 -6.02
CA GLU A 82 -15.99 -4.27 -5.55
C GLU A 82 -15.80 -3.62 -4.18
N SER A 83 -15.14 -4.32 -3.25
CA SER A 83 -14.88 -3.80 -1.91
C SER A 83 -13.96 -2.59 -1.93
N LEU A 84 -12.96 -2.59 -2.82
CA LEU A 84 -12.05 -1.47 -2.99
C LEU A 84 -12.74 -0.30 -3.68
N GLY A 85 -13.55 -0.55 -4.71
CA GLY A 85 -14.31 0.46 -5.44
C GLY A 85 -15.28 1.26 -4.57
N ALA A 86 -15.76 0.68 -3.47
CA ALA A 86 -16.63 1.35 -2.50
C ALA A 86 -15.88 2.37 -1.59
N LEU A 87 -14.54 2.36 -1.58
CA LEU A 87 -13.75 3.29 -0.79
C LEU A 87 -13.76 4.69 -1.40
N LYS A 88 -13.81 5.71 -0.53
CA LYS A 88 -13.66 7.11 -0.93
C LYS A 88 -12.25 7.38 -1.45
N PRO A 89 -12.09 8.23 -2.48
CA PRO A 89 -10.78 8.77 -2.84
C PRO A 89 -10.11 9.42 -1.63
N SER A 90 -8.81 9.19 -1.48
CA SER A 90 -8.03 9.72 -0.35
C SER A 90 -7.52 11.15 -0.58
N PHE A 91 -7.54 11.61 -1.84
CA PHE A 91 -7.01 12.88 -2.31
C PHE A 91 -7.97 13.52 -3.31
#